data_AF-A0A7C5QUJ5-F1
#
_entry.id   AF-A0A7C5QUJ5-F1
#
_cell.length_a   1.000
_cell.length_b   1.000
_cell.length_c   1.000
_cell.angle_alpha   90.00
_cell.angle_beta   90.00
_cell.angle_gamma   90.00
#
_symmetry.space_group_name_H-M   'P 1'
#
loop_
_entity.id
_entity.type
_entity.pdbx_description
1 polymer ?
#
loop_
_entity_poly.entity_id
_entity_poly.type
_entity_poly.pdbx_seq_one_letter_code
_entity_poly.pdbx_strand_id
1 'polypeptide(L)'
;MEMAITLNREAYNEFRCFGVPDEYPKDIRQAANELRRRGYDASVALLQYFVEEGFVNPQDGNRWAETDIDAAAQELDEREAYTSEAMYFLHLGVDAAEYFRALHEAWDRVRDEFGDAATAVNPNRDYFIMTVHPPRYGRDGRVEFTLCEDARRDLETEREKSVGIKGLRLPAEQERRGK
;
A
#
# COMPACT_ATOMS: atom_id res chain seq x y z
N MET A 1 13.85 0.10 -37.73
CA MET A 1 13.28 -1.15 -37.20
C MET A 1 13.24 -0.96 -35.69
N GLU A 2 12.09 -0.53 -35.19
CA GLU A 2 11.89 -0.15 -33.78
C GLU A 2 12.04 -1.40 -32.89
N MET A 3 12.91 -1.30 -31.89
CA MET A 3 13.02 -2.31 -30.84
C MET A 3 12.12 -1.88 -29.68
N ALA A 4 11.05 -2.63 -29.46
CA ALA A 4 10.21 -2.47 -28.27
C ALA A 4 11.09 -2.68 -27.03
N ILE A 5 11.28 -1.62 -26.24
CA ILE A 5 12.05 -1.66 -25.00
C ILE A 5 11.13 -2.20 -23.91
N THR A 6 11.10 -3.52 -23.76
CA THR A 6 10.43 -4.17 -22.63
C THR A 6 11.38 -4.16 -21.43
N LEU A 7 11.02 -3.45 -20.36
CA LEU A 7 11.79 -3.45 -19.11
C LEU A 7 11.73 -4.84 -18.48
N ASN A 8 12.88 -5.37 -18.07
CA ASN A 8 12.96 -6.66 -17.39
C ASN A 8 12.43 -6.53 -15.95
N ARG A 9 12.18 -7.66 -15.28
CA ARG A 9 11.59 -7.73 -13.92
C ARG A 9 12.38 -6.94 -12.87
N GLU A 10 13.69 -6.84 -13.05
CA GLU A 10 14.59 -6.14 -12.14
C GLU A 10 14.49 -4.63 -12.33
N ALA A 11 14.46 -4.15 -13.57
CA ALA A 11 14.21 -2.75 -13.92
C ALA A 11 12.75 -2.32 -13.67
N TYR A 12 11.80 -3.26 -13.72
CA TYR A 12 10.42 -3.06 -13.29
C TYR A 12 10.32 -2.97 -11.77
N ASN A 13 11.07 -3.80 -11.04
CA ASN A 13 11.18 -3.71 -9.58
C ASN A 13 11.91 -2.42 -9.17
N GLU A 14 12.97 -2.00 -9.86
CA GLU A 14 13.61 -0.69 -9.61
C GLU A 14 12.65 0.46 -9.90
N PHE A 15 11.89 0.42 -11.00
CA PHE A 15 10.88 1.42 -11.31
C PHE A 15 9.70 1.44 -10.30
N ARG A 16 9.32 0.29 -9.74
CA ARG A 16 8.25 0.17 -8.72
C ARG A 16 8.75 0.45 -7.30
N CYS A 17 10.02 0.20 -6.99
CA CYS A 17 10.62 0.34 -5.67
C CYS A 17 11.36 1.66 -5.46
N PHE A 18 11.88 2.31 -6.50
CA PHE A 18 12.65 3.58 -6.37
C PHE A 18 11.92 4.83 -6.85
N GLY A 19 10.65 4.72 -7.23
CA GLY A 19 9.77 5.87 -7.36
C GLY A 19 10.19 6.87 -8.45
N VAL A 20 9.30 7.83 -8.65
CA VAL A 20 9.57 9.00 -9.47
C VAL A 20 10.71 9.79 -8.80
N PRO A 21 11.68 10.35 -9.55
CA PRO A 21 12.70 11.23 -8.99
C PRO A 21 12.05 12.42 -8.27
N ASP A 22 12.49 12.73 -7.05
CA ASP A 22 12.08 13.83 -6.14
C ASP A 22 10.81 13.67 -5.25
N GLU A 23 10.63 12.53 -4.54
CA GLU A 23 9.60 12.41 -3.48
C GLU A 23 10.05 12.84 -2.08
N TYR A 24 11.35 13.09 -1.90
CA TYR A 24 11.96 13.47 -0.63
C TYR A 24 12.72 14.80 -0.77
N PRO A 25 12.82 15.61 0.29
CA PRO A 25 12.32 15.36 1.64
C PRO A 25 10.82 15.56 1.78
N LYS A 26 10.19 14.72 2.61
CA LYS A 26 8.77 14.79 2.96
C LYS A 26 8.56 15.70 4.15
N ASP A 27 7.45 16.42 4.16
CA ASP A 27 7.00 17.07 5.40
C ASP A 27 6.47 16.03 6.40
N ILE A 28 6.33 16.42 7.67
CA ILE A 28 5.89 15.51 8.73
C ILE A 28 4.49 14.91 8.50
N ARG A 29 3.62 15.58 7.75
CA ARG A 29 2.28 15.05 7.41
C ARG A 29 2.40 13.98 6.35
N GLN A 30 3.25 14.21 5.34
CA GLN A 30 3.58 13.24 4.30
C GLN A 30 4.26 12.01 4.89
N ALA A 31 5.20 12.20 5.82
CA ALA A 31 5.84 11.11 6.57
C ALA A 31 4.82 10.29 7.39
N ALA A 32 3.92 10.95 8.13
CA ALA A 32 2.86 10.26 8.88
C ALA A 32 1.89 9.48 7.97
N ASN A 33 1.53 10.05 6.81
CA ASN A 33 0.68 9.36 5.82
C ASN A 33 1.38 8.13 5.23
N GLU A 34 2.69 8.20 5.03
CA GLU A 34 3.48 7.08 4.56
C GLU A 34 3.57 5.97 5.60
N LEU A 35 3.91 6.30 6.85
CA LEU A 35 3.96 5.32 7.95
C LEU A 35 2.59 4.67 8.21
N ARG A 36 1.49 5.42 8.10
CA ARG A 36 0.14 4.84 8.15
C ARG A 36 -0.14 3.87 7.00
N ARG A 37 0.31 4.18 5.78
CA ARG A 37 0.24 3.24 4.65
C ARG A 37 1.10 2.00 4.87
N ARG A 38 2.18 2.11 5.66
CA ARG A 38 3.01 0.99 6.11
C ARG A 38 2.40 0.20 7.29
N GLY A 39 1.28 0.65 7.86
CA GLY A 39 0.52 -0.07 8.91
C GLY A 39 0.68 0.46 10.34
N TYR A 40 1.48 1.52 10.54
CA TYR A 40 1.73 2.10 11.86
C TYR A 40 0.64 3.10 12.27
N ASP A 41 0.38 3.23 13.58
CA ASP A 41 -0.48 4.30 14.12
C ASP A 41 0.29 5.64 14.22
N ALA A 42 0.81 6.07 13.07
CA ALA A 42 1.60 7.29 12.98
C ALA A 42 0.70 8.54 12.91
N SER A 43 0.87 9.41 13.89
CA SER A 43 0.29 10.76 13.91
C SER A 43 1.39 11.82 13.85
N VAL A 44 1.05 13.03 13.38
CA VAL A 44 2.00 14.15 13.38
C VAL A 44 2.53 14.44 14.78
N ALA A 45 1.67 14.38 15.80
CA ALA A 45 2.07 14.61 17.19
C ALA A 45 3.06 13.55 17.69
N LEU A 46 2.86 12.28 17.32
CA LEU A 46 3.77 11.19 17.67
C LEU A 46 5.14 11.35 16.97
N LEU A 47 5.14 11.75 15.70
CA LEU A 47 6.40 12.03 14.99
C LEU A 47 7.09 13.29 15.54
N GLN A 48 6.36 14.31 15.98
CA GLN A 48 6.94 15.47 16.66
C GLN A 48 7.63 15.06 17.95
N TYR A 49 6.99 14.20 18.75
CA TYR A 49 7.61 13.61 19.94
C TYR A 49 8.89 12.83 19.60
N PHE A 50 8.91 12.08 18.49
CA PHE A 50 10.12 11.36 18.07
C PHE A 50 11.29 12.29 17.74
N VAL A 51 10.99 13.45 17.14
CA VAL A 51 11.99 14.48 16.85
C VAL A 51 12.45 15.18 18.13
N GLU A 52 11.53 15.51 19.05
CA GLU A 52 11.84 16.19 20.31
C GLU A 52 12.74 15.36 21.23
N GLU A 53 12.51 14.06 21.29
CA GLU A 53 13.32 13.12 22.09
C GLU A 53 14.57 12.62 21.34
N GLY A 54 14.76 13.03 20.09
CA GLY A 54 15.95 12.72 19.28
C GLY A 54 16.01 11.29 18.73
N PHE A 55 14.90 10.54 18.77
CA PHE A 55 14.79 9.21 18.16
C PHE A 55 14.92 9.27 16.63
N VAL A 56 14.45 10.36 16.03
CA VAL A 56 14.62 10.64 14.60
C VAL A 56 15.04 12.09 14.41
N ASN A 57 15.95 12.36 13.47
CA ASN A 57 16.55 13.68 13.29
C ASN A 57 16.39 14.20 11.85
N PRO A 58 15.14 14.48 11.40
CA PRO A 58 14.89 15.03 10.08
C PRO A 58 15.47 16.44 9.96
N GLN A 59 15.92 16.80 8.76
CA GLN A 59 16.53 18.11 8.53
C GLN A 59 15.53 19.23 8.83
N ASP A 60 15.99 20.28 9.54
CA ASP A 60 15.17 21.42 9.98
C ASP A 60 13.89 21.02 10.76
N GLY A 61 13.84 19.79 11.31
CA GLY A 61 12.70 19.26 12.06
C GLY A 61 11.47 18.89 11.21
N ASN A 62 11.51 19.09 9.89
CA ASN A 62 10.35 18.87 9.02
C ASN A 62 10.71 18.45 7.59
N ARG A 63 11.97 18.15 7.29
CA ARG A 63 12.41 17.62 6.01
C ARG A 63 12.89 16.18 6.23
N TRP A 64 11.92 15.28 6.22
CA TRP A 64 12.13 13.85 6.45
C TRP A 64 12.72 13.23 5.20
N ALA A 65 13.92 12.69 5.30
CA ALA A 65 14.48 11.78 4.31
C ALA A 65 13.87 10.39 4.48
N GLU A 66 14.09 9.52 3.49
CA GLU A 66 13.67 8.13 3.56
C GLU A 66 14.23 7.43 4.81
N THR A 67 15.49 7.69 5.15
CA THR A 67 16.15 7.15 6.35
C THR A 67 15.49 7.59 7.66
N ASP A 68 14.90 8.79 7.69
CA ASP A 68 14.17 9.28 8.86
C ASP A 68 12.83 8.56 9.02
N ILE A 69 12.15 8.28 7.89
CA ILE A 69 10.90 7.52 7.87
C ILE A 69 11.17 6.07 8.31
N ASP A 70 12.27 5.46 7.86
CA ASP A 70 12.64 4.11 8.27
C ASP A 70 13.00 4.04 9.75
N ALA A 71 13.73 5.04 10.28
CA ALA A 71 14.02 5.14 11.71
C ALA A 71 12.73 5.31 12.54
N ALA A 72 11.78 6.14 12.09
CA ALA A 72 10.48 6.26 12.74
C ALA A 72 9.68 4.96 12.68
N ALA A 73 9.75 4.20 11.58
CA ALA A 73 9.10 2.91 11.48
C ALA A 73 9.64 1.92 12.53
N GLN A 74 10.98 1.86 12.68
CA GLN A 74 11.62 1.03 13.71
C GLN A 74 11.18 1.42 15.13
N GLU A 75 11.12 2.72 15.44
CA GLU A 75 10.65 3.19 16.75
C GLU A 75 9.18 2.87 17.01
N LEU A 76 8.35 2.88 15.98
CA LEU A 76 6.94 2.47 16.06
C LEU A 76 6.82 0.96 16.27
N ASP A 77 7.67 0.16 15.64
CA ASP A 77 7.78 -1.29 15.87
C ASP A 77 8.17 -1.60 17.32
N GLU A 78 9.24 -0.96 17.84
CA GLU A 78 9.73 -1.17 19.21
C GLU A 78 8.68 -0.81 20.28
N ARG A 79 7.77 0.11 19.95
CA ARG A 79 6.70 0.57 20.85
C ARG A 79 5.38 -0.18 20.65
N GLU A 80 5.34 -1.14 19.74
CA GLU A 80 4.13 -1.84 19.30
C GLU A 80 3.00 -0.86 18.90
N ALA A 81 3.37 0.29 18.33
CA ALA A 81 2.46 1.39 17.98
C ALA A 81 1.76 1.12 16.65
N TYR A 82 1.00 0.03 16.64
CA TYR A 82 0.25 -0.47 15.51
C TYR A 82 -1.19 0.01 15.57
N THR A 83 -1.82 0.17 14.40
CA THR A 83 -3.27 0.36 14.34
C THR A 83 -4.00 -0.83 14.97
N SER A 84 -5.24 -0.64 15.42
CA SER A 84 -6.06 -1.76 15.96
C SER A 84 -6.23 -2.92 14.97
N GLU A 85 -6.20 -2.61 13.67
CA GLU A 85 -6.16 -3.59 12.59
C GLU A 85 -4.82 -4.35 12.57
N ALA A 86 -3.69 -3.66 12.71
CA ALA A 86 -2.37 -4.29 12.77
C ALA A 86 -2.13 -5.12 14.05
N MET A 87 -2.68 -4.72 15.20
CA MET A 87 -2.70 -5.52 16.44
C MET A 87 -3.44 -6.87 16.27
N TYR A 88 -4.44 -6.91 15.40
CA TYR A 88 -5.15 -8.16 15.09
C TYR A 88 -4.26 -9.13 14.28
N PHE A 89 -3.32 -8.63 13.45
CA PHE A 89 -2.39 -9.49 12.70
C PHE A 89 -1.27 -10.06 13.56
N LEU A 90 -0.77 -9.29 14.52
CA LEU A 90 0.12 -9.79 15.57
C LEU A 90 -0.50 -10.97 16.33
N HIS A 91 -1.78 -10.87 16.69
CA HIS A 91 -2.50 -11.96 17.35
C HIS A 91 -2.63 -13.22 16.48
N LEU A 92 -2.67 -13.05 15.16
CA LEU A 92 -2.72 -14.15 14.19
C LEU A 92 -1.33 -14.72 13.82
N GLY A 93 -0.25 -14.15 14.39
CA GLY A 93 1.13 -14.54 14.09
C GLY A 93 1.56 -14.17 12.67
N VAL A 94 0.97 -13.11 12.11
CA VAL A 94 1.31 -12.56 10.80
C VAL A 94 1.83 -11.14 10.98
N ASP A 95 2.92 -10.82 10.29
CA ASP A 95 3.42 -9.47 10.16
C ASP A 95 2.36 -8.53 9.53
N ALA A 96 2.14 -7.37 10.13
CA ALA A 96 1.20 -6.37 9.61
C ALA A 96 1.58 -5.91 8.20
N ALA A 97 2.88 -5.81 7.90
CA ALA A 97 3.34 -5.44 6.55
C ALA A 97 3.00 -6.52 5.51
N GLU A 98 3.05 -7.80 5.89
CA GLU A 98 2.61 -8.91 5.02
C GLU A 98 1.10 -8.85 4.75
N TYR A 99 0.28 -8.51 5.75
CA TYR A 99 -1.15 -8.31 5.55
C TYR A 99 -1.44 -7.21 4.52
N PHE A 100 -0.89 -6.01 4.73
CA PHE A 100 -1.18 -4.87 3.84
C PHE A 100 -0.66 -5.14 2.42
N ARG A 101 0.51 -5.78 2.29
CA ARG A 101 1.06 -6.20 0.99
C ARG A 101 0.12 -7.16 0.27
N ALA A 102 -0.32 -8.21 0.96
CA ALA A 102 -1.24 -9.20 0.39
C ALA A 102 -2.59 -8.57 -0.03
N LEU A 103 -3.12 -7.63 0.76
CA LEU A 103 -4.35 -6.91 0.44
C LEU A 103 -4.19 -6.03 -0.80
N HIS A 104 -3.09 -5.27 -0.86
CA HIS A 104 -2.80 -4.41 -2.00
C HIS A 104 -2.57 -5.22 -3.29
N GLU A 105 -1.84 -6.33 -3.22
CA GLU A 105 -1.65 -7.22 -4.38
C GLU A 105 -2.96 -7.84 -4.85
N ALA A 106 -3.85 -8.23 -3.94
CA ALA A 106 -5.16 -8.73 -4.29
C ALA A 106 -6.04 -7.64 -4.90
N TRP A 107 -5.99 -6.41 -4.36
CA TRP A 107 -6.71 -5.27 -4.93
C TRP A 107 -6.20 -4.88 -6.32
N ASP A 108 -4.89 -4.92 -6.55
CA ASP A 108 -4.30 -4.67 -7.86
C ASP A 108 -4.84 -5.66 -8.90
N ARG A 109 -4.96 -6.95 -8.55
CA ARG A 109 -5.59 -7.96 -9.43
C ARG A 109 -7.04 -7.62 -9.76
N VAL A 110 -7.80 -7.14 -8.77
CA VAL A 110 -9.19 -6.71 -8.97
C VAL A 110 -9.26 -5.48 -9.89
N ARG A 111 -8.39 -4.49 -9.69
CA ARG A 111 -8.30 -3.30 -10.56
C ARG A 111 -7.94 -3.67 -11.99
N ASP A 112 -7.05 -4.64 -12.17
CA ASP A 112 -6.66 -5.12 -13.49
C ASP A 112 -7.81 -5.89 -14.17
N GLU A 113 -8.64 -6.62 -13.41
CA GLU A 113 -9.79 -7.38 -13.92
C GLU A 113 -11.00 -6.48 -14.27
N PHE A 114 -11.32 -5.49 -13.42
CA PHE A 114 -12.55 -4.69 -13.52
C PHE A 114 -12.36 -3.24 -13.99
N GLY A 115 -11.14 -2.70 -13.87
CA GLY A 115 -10.79 -1.34 -14.26
C GLY A 115 -11.04 -0.29 -13.16
N ASP A 116 -10.30 0.82 -13.26
CA ASP A 116 -10.32 1.90 -12.26
C ASP A 116 -11.67 2.60 -12.12
N ALA A 117 -12.53 2.55 -13.15
CA ALA A 117 -13.88 3.11 -13.08
C ALA A 117 -14.87 2.28 -12.24
N ALA A 118 -14.59 0.99 -12.00
CA ALA A 118 -15.42 0.12 -11.18
C ALA A 118 -14.87 -0.06 -9.76
N THR A 119 -13.61 0.31 -9.53
CA THR A 119 -12.90 0.11 -8.26
C THR A 119 -12.55 1.44 -7.60
N ALA A 120 -12.63 1.51 -6.27
CA ALA A 120 -12.11 2.64 -5.53
C ALA A 120 -10.56 2.70 -5.55
N VAL A 121 -10.00 3.88 -5.29
CA VAL A 121 -8.55 4.08 -5.17
C VAL A 121 -7.96 3.28 -4.01
N ASN A 122 -8.69 3.21 -2.89
CA ASN A 122 -8.27 2.45 -1.71
C ASN A 122 -8.82 1.02 -1.76
N PRO A 123 -8.05 0.02 -1.30
CA PRO A 123 -8.52 -1.35 -1.17
C PRO A 123 -9.76 -1.45 -0.31
N ASN A 124 -10.78 -2.16 -0.78
CA ASN A 124 -11.92 -2.54 0.05
C ASN A 124 -11.73 -3.98 0.56
N ARG A 125 -11.37 -4.12 1.83
CA ARG A 125 -11.16 -5.42 2.48
C ARG A 125 -12.42 -6.29 2.46
N ASP A 126 -13.61 -5.69 2.57
CA ASP A 126 -14.89 -6.42 2.66
C ASP A 126 -15.18 -7.25 1.41
N TYR A 127 -14.47 -7.00 0.31
CA TYR A 127 -14.61 -7.75 -0.94
C TYR A 127 -13.86 -9.08 -0.93
N PHE A 128 -13.07 -9.37 0.11
CA PHE A 128 -12.18 -10.52 0.11
C PHE A 128 -12.44 -11.47 1.29
N ILE A 129 -12.36 -12.77 0.99
CA ILE A 129 -12.11 -13.81 1.98
C ILE A 129 -10.62 -13.77 2.30
N MET A 130 -10.30 -13.51 3.56
CA MET A 130 -8.94 -13.57 4.08
C MET A 130 -8.62 -14.97 4.61
N THR A 131 -7.60 -15.60 4.04
CA THR A 131 -7.05 -16.87 4.54
C THR A 131 -5.72 -16.62 5.22
N VAL A 132 -5.64 -16.99 6.50
CA VAL A 132 -4.41 -16.84 7.29
C VAL A 132 -3.67 -18.17 7.34
N HIS A 133 -2.41 -18.15 6.93
CA HIS A 133 -1.50 -19.29 7.07
C HIS A 133 -0.53 -18.99 8.20
N PRO A 134 -0.67 -19.63 9.38
CA PRO A 134 0.23 -19.38 10.49
C PRO A 134 1.65 -19.87 10.17
N PRO A 135 2.68 -19.30 10.83
CA PRO A 135 4.07 -19.70 10.64
C PRO A 135 4.26 -21.19 10.96
N ARG A 136 5.04 -21.89 10.13
CA ARG A 136 5.34 -23.33 10.30
C ARG A 136 6.76 -23.66 9.85
N TYR A 137 7.51 -24.38 10.70
CA TYR A 137 8.80 -25.00 10.37
C TYR A 137 9.77 -24.10 9.57
N GLY A 138 10.03 -22.89 10.07
CA GLY A 138 10.97 -21.95 9.42
C GLY A 138 10.37 -21.15 8.25
N ARG A 139 9.05 -21.13 8.10
CA ARG A 139 8.34 -20.21 7.22
C ARG A 139 7.53 -19.23 8.07
N ASP A 140 7.61 -17.96 7.70
CA ASP A 140 6.82 -16.90 8.29
C ASP A 140 5.33 -17.09 7.99
N GLY A 141 4.49 -16.48 8.83
CA GLY A 141 3.05 -16.42 8.59
C GLY A 141 2.77 -15.62 7.32
N ARG A 142 1.75 -16.02 6.57
CA ARG A 142 1.33 -15.29 5.36
C ARG A 142 -0.18 -15.18 5.29
N VAL A 143 -0.66 -14.17 4.56
CA VAL A 143 -2.08 -13.93 4.34
C VAL A 143 -2.37 -13.99 2.84
N GLU A 144 -3.52 -14.57 2.50
CA GLU A 144 -4.02 -14.60 1.15
C GLU A 144 -5.43 -14.02 1.11
N PHE A 145 -5.70 -13.18 0.10
CA PHE A 145 -7.02 -12.60 -0.13
C PHE A 145 -7.60 -13.14 -1.43
N THR A 146 -8.79 -13.70 -1.32
CA THR A 146 -9.56 -14.22 -2.45
C THR A 146 -10.82 -13.38 -2.62
N LEU A 147 -11.03 -12.82 -3.81
CA LEU A 147 -12.23 -12.02 -4.11
C LEU A 147 -13.48 -12.87 -3.88
N CYS A 148 -14.44 -12.34 -3.12
CA CYS A 148 -15.72 -12.98 -2.89
C CYS A 148 -16.57 -12.95 -4.18
N GLU A 149 -17.39 -13.98 -4.39
CA GLU A 149 -18.23 -14.08 -5.60
C GLU A 149 -19.36 -13.04 -5.64
N ASP A 150 -19.85 -12.58 -4.49
CA ASP A 150 -20.79 -11.45 -4.40
C ASP A 150 -20.12 -10.13 -4.77
N ALA A 151 -18.94 -9.85 -4.21
CA ALA A 151 -18.15 -8.67 -4.57
C ALA A 151 -17.76 -8.65 -6.06
N ARG A 152 -17.42 -9.81 -6.64
CA ARG A 152 -17.19 -9.95 -8.08
C ARG A 152 -18.42 -9.52 -8.89
N ARG A 153 -19.62 -9.98 -8.54
CA ARG A 153 -20.87 -9.61 -9.25
C ARG A 153 -21.19 -8.12 -9.13
N ASP A 154 -20.94 -7.54 -7.97
CA ASP A 154 -21.13 -6.09 -7.76
C ASP A 154 -20.16 -5.29 -8.65
N LEU A 155 -18.90 -5.70 -8.71
CA LEU A 155 -17.89 -5.08 -9.57
C LEU A 155 -18.19 -5.25 -11.07
N GLU A 156 -18.71 -6.39 -11.49
CA GLU A 156 -19.21 -6.60 -12.86
C GLU A 156 -20.33 -5.62 -13.18
N THR A 157 -21.28 -5.45 -12.26
CA THR A 157 -22.40 -4.51 -12.40
C THR A 157 -21.91 -3.06 -12.49
N GLU A 158 -20.96 -2.66 -11.63
CA GLU A 158 -20.37 -1.32 -11.67
C GLU A 158 -19.55 -1.08 -12.94
N ARG A 159 -18.80 -2.10 -13.41
CA ARG A 159 -18.10 -2.03 -14.70
C ARG A 159 -19.06 -1.83 -15.86
N GLU A 160 -20.17 -2.56 -15.91
CA GLU A 160 -21.18 -2.40 -16.96
C GLU A 160 -21.82 -1.00 -16.94
N LYS A 161 -22.12 -0.47 -15.75
CA LYS A 161 -22.61 0.92 -15.58
C LYS A 161 -21.58 1.94 -16.06
N SER A 162 -20.31 1.74 -15.72
CA SER A 162 -19.21 2.63 -16.13
C SER A 162 -18.98 2.62 -17.64
N VAL A 163 -19.20 1.49 -18.32
CA VAL A 163 -19.17 1.40 -19.80
C VAL A 163 -20.41 2.04 -20.44
N GLY A 164 -21.55 2.07 -19.74
CA GLY A 164 -22.79 2.70 -20.18
C GLY A 164 -22.76 4.23 -20.22
N ILE A 165 -21.82 4.87 -19.51
CA ILE A 165 -21.59 6.33 -19.56
C ILE A 165 -20.60 6.61 -20.70
N LYS A 166 -21.11 6.81 -21.92
CA LYS A 166 -20.31 7.30 -23.05
C LYS A 166 -19.66 8.65 -22.69
N GLY A 167 -18.35 8.64 -22.43
CA GLY A 167 -17.50 9.84 -22.61
C GLY A 167 -16.66 10.30 -21.43
N LEU A 168 -16.68 9.66 -20.26
CA LEU A 168 -15.72 9.97 -19.19
C LEU A 168 -14.76 8.80 -18.97
N ARG A 169 -13.57 8.89 -19.57
CA ARG A 169 -12.42 8.11 -19.10
C ARG A 169 -11.84 8.84 -17.89
N LEU A 170 -11.70 8.14 -16.77
CA LEU A 170 -10.96 8.67 -15.64
C LEU A 170 -9.48 8.83 -16.04
N PRO A 171 -8.76 9.85 -15.55
CA PRO A 171 -7.37 10.11 -15.91
C PRO A 171 -6.45 8.89 -15.70
N ALA A 172 -6.70 8.11 -14.65
CA ALA A 172 -5.93 6.90 -14.31
C ALA A 172 -6.01 5.79 -15.37
N GLU A 173 -7.12 5.70 -16.11
CA GLU A 173 -7.29 4.71 -17.18
C GLU A 173 -6.52 5.09 -18.45
N GLN A 174 -6.20 6.37 -18.64
CA GLN A 174 -5.41 6.83 -19.80
C GLN A 174 -3.92 6.50 -19.64
N GLU A 175 -3.39 6.55 -18.41
CA GLU A 175 -1.98 6.26 -18.14
C GLU A 175 -1.64 4.76 -18.24
N ARG A 176 -2.58 3.86 -17.93
CA ARG A 176 -2.33 2.41 -18.01
C ARG A 176 -2.40 1.83 -19.43
N ARG A 177 -3.25 2.37 -20.31
CA ARG A 177 -3.42 1.87 -21.70
C ARG A 177 -2.47 2.52 -22.72
N GLY A 178 -1.65 3.47 -22.30
CA GLY A 178 -0.65 4.15 -23.14
C GLY A 178 0.74 3.50 -23.17
N LYS A 179 0.92 2.33 -22.56
CA LYS A 179 2.14 1.51 -22.62
C LYS A 179 1.93 0.26 -23.46
#